data_AF-A0A943YA32-F1
#
_entry.id   AF-A0A943YA32-F1
#
_cell.length_a   1.000
_cell.length_b   1.000
_cell.length_c   1.000
_cell.angle_alpha   90.00
_cell.angle_beta   90.00
_cell.angle_gamma   90.00
#
_symmetry.space_group_name_H-M   'P 1'
#
loop_
_entity.id
_entity.type
_entity.pdbx_description
1 polymer ?
#
loop_
_entity_poly.entity_id
_entity_poly.type
_entity_poly.pdbx_seq_one_letter_code
_entity_poly.pdbx_strand_id
1 'polypeptide(L)' 'MKLNDVYTKPLKDVVEELNLTDMKVHTDDDGEVRSIELKYEPNNRFTKGAQS' A
#
# COMPACT_ATOMS: atom_id res chain seq x y z
N MET A 1 7.34 1.94 3.90
CA MET A 1 6.46 2.01 5.09
C MET A 1 6.93 1.01 6.14
N LYS A 2 6.70 1.27 7.43
CA LYS A 2 6.88 0.26 8.48
C LYS A 2 5.54 -0.37 8.82
N LEU A 3 5.57 -1.59 9.38
CA LEU A 3 4.37 -2.33 9.78
C LEU A 3 3.48 -1.53 10.75
N ASN A 4 4.08 -0.78 11.68
CA ASN A 4 3.33 0.06 12.62
C ASN A 4 2.53 1.17 11.95
N ASP A 5 3.00 1.72 10.82
CA ASP A 5 2.27 2.77 10.09
C ASP A 5 0.94 2.22 9.54
N VAL A 6 0.94 0.93 9.13
CA VAL A 6 -0.25 0.23 8.61
C VAL A 6 -1.32 0.03 9.69
N TYR A 7 -0.89 -0.21 10.93
CA TYR A 7 -1.80 -0.45 12.05
C TYR A 7 -2.28 0.81 12.75
N THR A 8 -1.60 1.96 12.55
CA THR A 8 -1.86 3.19 13.31
C THR A 8 -2.47 4.31 12.48
N LYS A 9 -2.30 4.30 11.15
CA LYS A 9 -2.93 5.25 10.23
C LYS A 9 -4.12 4.62 9.50
N PRO A 10 -5.14 5.42 9.09
CA PRO A 10 -6.15 4.97 8.15
C PRO A 10 -5.49 4.41 6.88
N LEU A 11 -5.98 3.26 6.39
CA LEU A 11 -5.41 2.61 5.20
C LEU A 11 -5.41 3.53 3.97
N LYS A 12 -6.42 4.40 3.83
CA LYS A 12 -6.50 5.40 2.75
C LYS A 12 -5.26 6.30 2.72
N ASP A 13 -4.90 6.89 3.85
CA ASP A 13 -3.76 7.80 3.97
C ASP A 13 -2.45 7.06 3.66
N VAL A 14 -2.35 5.81 4.11
CA VAL A 14 -1.21 4.95 3.78
C VAL A 14 -1.12 4.70 2.29
N VAL A 15 -2.22 4.31 1.63
CA VAL A 15 -2.25 3.98 0.21
C VAL A 15 -1.96 5.19 -0.69
N GLU A 16 -2.42 6.40 -0.31
CA GLU A 16 -2.12 7.65 -1.02
C GLU A 16 -0.62 7.99 -1.03
N GLU A 17 0.13 7.57 -0.01
CA GLU A 17 1.59 7.77 0.08
C GLU A 17 2.40 6.71 -0.73
N LEU A 18 1.75 5.66 -1.23
CA LEU A 18 2.43 4.53 -1.92
C LEU A 18 2.50 4.74 -3.43
N ASN A 19 3.65 4.36 -3.99
CA ASN A 19 3.78 4.16 -5.43
C ASN A 19 3.21 2.79 -5.81
N LEU A 20 1.89 2.72 -6.01
CA LEU A 20 1.20 1.48 -6.40
C LEU A 20 1.64 1.05 -7.79
N THR A 21 1.99 -0.24 -7.91
CA THR A 21 2.39 -0.85 -9.18
C THR A 21 1.37 -1.87 -9.70
N ASP A 22 0.56 -2.43 -8.82
CA ASP A 22 -0.49 -3.39 -9.16
C ASP A 22 -1.63 -3.28 -8.15
N MET A 23 -2.87 -3.39 -8.64
CA MET A 23 -4.07 -3.50 -7.81
C MET A 23 -4.95 -4.60 -8.39
N LYS A 24 -5.26 -5.59 -7.57
CA LYS A 24 -6.18 -6.67 -7.93
C LYS A 24 -7.39 -6.63 -7.01
N VAL A 25 -8.56 -6.64 -7.63
CA VAL A 25 -9.84 -6.70 -6.94
C VAL A 25 -10.43 -8.09 -7.18
N HIS A 26 -10.74 -8.78 -6.10
CA HIS A 26 -11.39 -10.08 -6.15
C HIS A 26 -12.85 -9.90 -5.74
N THR A 27 -13.75 -10.15 -6.68
CA THR A 27 -15.19 -10.16 -6.44
C THR A 27 -15.70 -11.61 -6.38
N ASP A 28 -16.88 -11.79 -5.80
CA ASP A 28 -17.64 -13.02 -5.97
C ASP A 28 -18.53 -12.97 -7.23
N ASP A 29 -19.41 -13.97 -7.36
CA ASP A 29 -20.33 -14.13 -8.49
C ASP A 29 -21.45 -13.05 -8.52
N ASP A 30 -21.72 -12.40 -7.39
CA ASP A 30 -22.69 -11.29 -7.28
C ASP A 30 -22.02 -9.94 -7.60
N GLY A 31 -20.69 -9.92 -7.78
CA GLY A 31 -19.91 -8.70 -8.04
C GLY A 31 -19.50 -7.96 -6.76
N GLU A 32 -19.72 -8.54 -5.59
CA GLU A 32 -19.33 -7.95 -4.31
C GLU A 32 -17.84 -8.14 -4.04
N VAL A 33 -17.16 -7.08 -3.59
CA VAL A 33 -15.72 -7.12 -3.33
C VAL A 33 -15.43 -7.98 -2.10
N ARG A 34 -14.62 -9.03 -2.28
CA ARG A 34 -14.20 -9.95 -1.21
C ARG A 34 -12.80 -9.66 -0.72
N SER A 35 -11.89 -9.24 -1.61
CA SER A 35 -10.56 -8.79 -1.22
C SER A 35 -9.96 -7.85 -2.24
N ILE A 36 -8.97 -7.07 -1.76
CA ILE A 36 -8.15 -6.20 -2.59
C ILE A 36 -6.69 -6.53 -2.26
N GLU A 37 -5.92 -6.87 -3.29
CA GLU A 37 -4.47 -6.98 -3.20
C GLU A 37 -3.83 -5.72 -3.77
N LEU A 38 -2.91 -5.14 -3.00
CA LEU A 38 -2.13 -3.98 -3.40
C LEU A 38 -0.66 -4.35 -3.42
N LYS A 39 0.02 -4.03 -4.52
CA LYS A 39 1.49 -4.07 -4.58
C LYS A 39 2.00 -2.66 -4.82
N TYR A 40 3.09 -2.34 -4.16
CA TYR A 40 3.76 -1.06 -4.29
C TYR A 40 5.25 -1.29 -4.38
N GLU A 41 5.93 -0.36 -5.03
CA GLU A 41 7.38 -0.27 -4.98
C GLU A 41 7.81 0.67 -3.85
N PRO A 42 8.76 0.27 -3.00
CA PRO A 42 9.34 1.17 -2.03
C PRO A 42 9.97 2.37 -2.75
N ASN A 43 9.50 3.58 -2.44
CA ASN A 43 10.17 4.78 -2.91
C ASN A 43 11.57 4.86 -2.28
N ASN A 44 12.63 4.65 -3.09
CA ASN A 44 14.03 4.79 -2.69
C ASN A 44 14.43 6.21 -2.21
N ARG A 45 13.49 7.16 -2.12
CA ARG A 45 13.75 8.49 -1.53
C ARG A 45 14.10 8.44 -0.05
N PHE A 46 13.66 7.44 0.70
CA PHE A 46 13.93 7.35 2.14
C PHE A 46 15.30 6.73 2.49
N THR A 47 16.02 6.13 1.54
CA THR A 47 17.33 5.49 1.80
C THR A 47 18.52 6.38 1.44
N LYS A 48 18.32 7.50 0.74
CA LYS A 48 19.42 8.38 0.30
C LYS A 48 19.82 9.46 1.33
N GLY A 49 19.14 9.53 2.48
CA GLY A 49 19.39 10.56 3.52
C GLY A 49 20.05 10.05 4.80
N ALA A 50 20.40 8.77 4.92
CA ALA A 50 20.96 8.17 6.14
C ALA A 50 22.41 7.70 5.99
N GLN A 51 23.17 8.32 5.08
CA GLN A 51 24.64 8.26 5.09
C GLN A 51 25.15 9.68 5.32
N SER A 52 25.45 9.99 6.57
CA SER A 52 26.28 11.11 7.02
C SER A 52 27.15 10.62 8.15
#